data_AF-A0A9D8IQ95-F1
#
_entry.id   AF-A0A9D8IQ95-F1
#
_cell.length_a   1.000
_cell.length_b   1.000
_cell.length_c   1.000
_cell.angle_alpha   90.00
_cell.angle_beta   90.00
_cell.angle_gamma   90.00
#
_symmetry.space_group_name_H-M   'P 1'
#
loop_
_entity.id
_entity.type
_entity.pdbx_description
1 polymer ?
#
loop_
_entity_poly.entity_id
_entity_poly.type
_entity_poly.pdbx_seq_one_letter_code
_entity_poly.pdbx_strand_id
1 'polypeptide(L)'
;MNARTLHLLLLMSVTLGVALTGFYFVHESLPRALRAPTSLILAPVAVVDGLCHAIGIPGIYGRMVPVFLVNWSFGLVLSCGELGVKRWWRRRKAAALKSIVSEQAEAADR
;
A
#
# COMPACT_ATOMS: atom_id res chain seq x y z
N MET A 1 11.76 8.85 -13.10
CA MET A 1 11.76 8.45 -11.66
C MET A 1 13.18 8.02 -11.36
N ASN A 2 13.84 8.61 -10.35
CA ASN A 2 15.28 8.42 -10.18
C ASN A 2 15.59 7.04 -9.57
N ALA A 3 16.74 6.46 -9.90
CA ALA A 3 17.15 5.13 -9.43
C ALA A 3 17.09 5.00 -7.89
N ARG A 4 17.51 6.04 -7.16
CA ARG A 4 17.39 6.10 -5.69
C ARG A 4 15.94 6.02 -5.19
N THR A 5 15.01 6.69 -5.86
CA THR A 5 13.59 6.66 -5.50
C THR A 5 13.01 5.27 -5.73
N LEU A 6 13.36 4.62 -6.86
CA LEU A 6 12.92 3.26 -7.15
C LEU A 6 13.49 2.25 -6.14
N HIS A 7 14.76 2.41 -5.77
CA HIS A 7 15.41 1.57 -4.76
C HIS A 7 14.76 1.71 -3.38
N LEU A 8 14.45 2.93 -2.94
CA LEU A 8 13.75 3.17 -1.67
C LEU A 8 12.35 2.55 -1.67
N LEU A 9 11.61 2.64 -2.78
CA LEU A 9 10.27 2.04 -2.86
C LEU A 9 10.30 0.52 -2.80
N LEU A 10 11.25 -0.10 -3.50
CA LEU A 10 11.46 -1.55 -3.43
C LEU A 10 11.85 -1.97 -2.02
N LEU A 11 12.74 -1.21 -1.37
CA LEU A 11 13.13 -1.50 0.01
C LEU A 11 11.92 -1.42 0.94
N MET A 12 11.12 -0.35 0.86
CA MET A 12 9.93 -0.19 1.69
C MET A 12 8.89 -1.27 1.43
N SER A 13 8.65 -1.66 0.16
CA SER A 13 7.69 -2.71 -0.16
C SER A 13 8.14 -4.08 0.35
N VAL A 14 9.43 -4.41 0.23
CA VAL A 14 10.01 -5.64 0.78
C VAL A 14 9.93 -5.65 2.30
N THR A 15 10.34 -4.56 2.97
CA THR A 15 10.25 -4.45 4.43
C THR A 15 8.81 -4.60 4.92
N LEU A 16 7.85 -3.97 4.24
CA LEU A 16 6.43 -4.11 4.57
C LEU A 16 5.95 -5.55 4.34
N GLY A 17 6.34 -6.18 3.23
CA GLY A 17 6.02 -7.59 2.94
C GLY A 17 6.55 -8.53 4.02
N VAL A 18 7.79 -8.35 4.46
CA VAL A 18 8.39 -9.13 5.56
C VAL A 18 7.65 -8.87 6.88
N ALA A 19 7.38 -7.60 7.22
CA ALA A 19 6.69 -7.25 8.46
C ALA A 19 5.27 -7.82 8.52
N LEU A 20 4.49 -7.72 7.44
CA LEU A 20 3.14 -8.29 7.35
C LEU A 20 3.15 -9.81 7.39
N THR A 21 4.15 -10.44 6.77
CA THR A 21 4.30 -11.91 6.80
C THR A 21 4.72 -12.39 8.19
N GLY A 22 5.63 -11.68 8.86
CA GLY A 22 5.95 -11.95 10.27
C GLY A 22 4.74 -11.75 11.18
N PHE A 23 3.99 -10.68 10.97
CA PHE A 23 2.74 -10.42 11.68
C PHE A 23 1.70 -11.52 11.46
N TYR A 24 1.58 -12.07 10.25
CA TYR A 24 0.71 -13.22 9.96
C TYR A 24 1.04 -14.43 10.85
N PHE A 25 2.31 -14.79 10.98
CA PHE A 25 2.70 -15.92 11.83
C PHE A 25 2.45 -15.67 13.32
N VAL A 26 2.72 -14.45 13.80
CA VAL A 26 2.42 -14.06 15.18
C VAL A 26 0.91 -14.03 15.42
N HIS A 27 0.15 -13.51 14.46
CA HIS A 27 -1.31 -13.50 14.52
C HIS A 27 -1.89 -14.92 14.60
N GLU A 28 -1.35 -15.84 13.82
CA GLU A 28 -1.79 -17.24 13.82
C GLU A 28 -1.42 -17.95 15.13
N SER A 29 -0.46 -17.47 15.93
CA SER A 29 -0.18 -18.02 17.26
C SER A 29 -1.01 -17.39 18.39
N LEU A 30 -1.80 -16.33 18.11
CA LEU A 30 -2.62 -15.67 19.11
C LEU A 30 -3.94 -16.43 19.41
N PRO A 31 -4.45 -16.35 20.66
CA PRO A 31 -5.75 -16.88 21.03
C PRO A 31 -6.89 -16.17 20.26
N ARG A 32 -7.99 -16.90 19.99
CA ARG A 32 -9.10 -16.45 19.12
C ARG A 32 -9.64 -15.05 19.44
N ALA A 33 -9.67 -14.66 20.71
CA ALA A 33 -10.12 -13.34 21.15
C ALA A 33 -9.29 -12.18 20.57
N LEU A 34 -7.98 -12.38 20.40
CA LEU A 34 -7.07 -11.38 19.85
C LEU A 34 -6.94 -11.45 18.32
N ARG A 35 -7.37 -12.56 17.68
CA ARG A 35 -7.40 -12.69 16.22
C ARG A 35 -8.47 -11.84 15.56
N ALA A 36 -9.63 -11.65 16.20
CA ALA A 36 -10.72 -10.87 15.60
C ALA A 36 -10.33 -9.42 15.21
N PRO A 37 -9.67 -8.61 16.05
CA PRO A 37 -9.26 -7.26 15.67
C PRO A 37 -8.03 -7.23 14.75
N THR A 38 -7.15 -8.22 14.85
CA THR A 38 -5.90 -8.26 14.07
C THR A 38 -6.08 -8.88 12.69
N SER A 39 -7.20 -9.54 12.41
CA SER A 39 -7.54 -10.11 11.11
C SER A 39 -7.77 -9.03 10.02
N LEU A 40 -8.20 -7.82 10.42
CA LEU A 40 -8.34 -6.68 9.51
C LEU A 40 -7.02 -6.31 8.81
N ILE A 41 -5.89 -6.50 9.49
CA ILE A 41 -4.55 -6.25 8.94
C ILE A 41 -4.18 -7.33 7.90
N LEU A 42 -4.75 -8.53 8.04
CA LEU A 42 -4.55 -9.68 7.15
C LEU A 42 -5.61 -9.82 6.06
N ALA A 43 -6.54 -8.88 5.98
CA ALA A 43 -7.58 -8.82 4.95
C ALA A 43 -7.06 -9.11 3.52
N PRO A 44 -5.92 -8.54 3.05
CA PRO A 44 -5.45 -8.87 1.70
C PRO A 44 -5.08 -10.34 1.51
N VAL A 45 -4.48 -10.99 2.51
CA VAL A 45 -4.16 -12.43 2.45
C VAL A 45 -5.43 -13.26 2.46
N ALA A 46 -6.39 -12.92 3.32
CA ALA A 46 -7.68 -13.61 3.39
C ALA A 46 -8.52 -13.47 2.12
N VAL A 47 -8.51 -12.29 1.48
CA VAL A 47 -9.19 -12.05 0.20
C VAL A 47 -8.59 -12.90 -0.92
N VAL A 48 -7.26 -12.96 -1.03
CA VAL A 48 -6.62 -13.78 -2.05
C VAL A 48 -6.83 -15.27 -1.78
N ASP A 49 -6.81 -15.70 -0.52
CA ASP A 49 -7.10 -17.09 -0.15
C ASP A 49 -8.53 -17.50 -0.49
N GLY A 50 -9.51 -16.65 -0.16
CA GLY A 50 -10.90 -16.85 -0.57
C GLY A 50 -11.07 -16.89 -2.09
N LEU A 51 -10.32 -16.07 -2.83
CA LEU A 51 -10.32 -16.10 -4.29
C LEU A 51 -9.74 -17.40 -4.83
N CYS A 52 -8.62 -17.88 -4.28
CA CYS A 52 -8.01 -19.16 -4.61
C CYS A 52 -8.97 -20.32 -4.38
N HIS A 53 -9.72 -20.29 -3.27
CA HIS A 53 -10.72 -21.30 -2.98
C HIS A 53 -11.88 -21.28 -3.99
N ALA A 54 -12.35 -20.10 -4.38
CA ALA A 54 -13.42 -19.94 -5.37
C ALA A 54 -13.04 -20.46 -6.77
N ILE A 55 -11.76 -20.42 -7.13
CA ILE A 55 -11.24 -20.89 -8.42
C ILE A 55 -10.68 -22.33 -8.37
N GLY A 56 -10.83 -23.03 -7.24
CA GLY A 56 -10.38 -24.41 -7.07
C GLY A 56 -8.86 -24.59 -6.97
N ILE A 57 -8.11 -23.52 -6.71
CA ILE A 57 -6.66 -23.57 -6.48
C ILE A 57 -6.41 -23.89 -5.00
N PRO A 58 -5.41 -24.71 -4.66
CA PRO A 58 -5.02 -24.94 -3.28
C PRO A 58 -4.74 -23.61 -2.57
N GLY A 59 -5.42 -23.40 -1.43
CA GLY A 59 -5.31 -22.18 -0.63
C GLY A 59 -3.87 -21.80 -0.31
N ILE A 60 -3.67 -20.51 -0.09
CA ILE A 60 -2.38 -19.90 0.24
C ILE A 60 -2.18 -19.80 1.75
N TYR A 61 -3.25 -19.97 2.54
CA TYR A 61 -3.17 -20.01 4.00
C TYR A 61 -2.19 -21.08 4.50
N GLY A 62 -1.34 -20.73 5.47
CA GLY A 62 -0.31 -21.61 6.03
C GLY A 62 0.95 -21.80 5.17
N ARG A 63 1.04 -21.20 3.98
CA ARG A 63 2.22 -21.31 3.09
C ARG A 63 3.00 -19.99 3.09
N MET A 64 4.26 -20.02 3.55
CA MET A 64 5.11 -18.82 3.67
C MET A 64 5.27 -18.03 2.37
N VAL A 65 5.65 -18.70 1.29
CA VAL A 65 5.99 -18.05 0.01
C VAL A 65 4.80 -17.30 -0.61
N PRO A 66 3.61 -17.91 -0.79
CA PRO A 66 2.49 -17.18 -1.38
C PRO A 66 1.95 -16.07 -0.47
N VAL A 67 1.95 -16.26 0.86
CA VAL A 67 1.58 -15.19 1.82
C VAL A 67 2.52 -14.00 1.68
N PHE A 68 3.83 -14.25 1.57
CA PHE A 68 4.81 -13.20 1.33
C PHE A 68 4.57 -12.47 0.00
N LEU A 69 4.30 -13.18 -1.09
CA LEU A 69 4.05 -12.57 -2.40
C LEU A 69 2.79 -11.68 -2.39
N VAL A 70 1.72 -12.12 -1.73
CA VAL A 70 0.50 -11.33 -1.56
C VAL A 70 0.78 -10.07 -0.74
N ASN A 71 1.44 -10.20 0.41
CA ASN A 71 1.79 -9.04 1.25
C ASN A 71 2.74 -8.07 0.53
N TRP A 72 3.71 -8.59 -0.21
CA TRP A 72 4.67 -7.80 -0.96
C TRP A 72 3.99 -7.04 -2.11
N SER A 73 3.13 -7.71 -2.88
CA SER A 73 2.37 -7.06 -3.96
C SER A 73 1.44 -5.98 -3.41
N PHE A 74 0.80 -6.22 -2.27
CA PHE A 74 -0.01 -5.22 -1.58
C PHE A 74 0.83 -4.00 -1.14
N GLY A 75 2.01 -4.25 -0.57
CA GLY A 75 2.95 -3.19 -0.20
C GLY A 75 3.48 -2.39 -1.40
N LEU A 76 3.65 -3.05 -2.55
CA LEU A 76 4.03 -2.40 -3.80
C LEU A 76 2.92 -1.47 -4.30
N VAL A 77 1.66 -1.94 -4.28
CA VAL A 77 0.49 -1.14 -4.67
C VAL A 77 0.34 0.09 -3.78
N LEU A 78 0.46 -0.07 -2.45
CA LEU A 78 0.40 1.07 -1.52
C LEU A 78 1.52 2.08 -1.77
N SER A 79 2.77 1.61 -1.92
CA SER A 79 3.93 2.48 -2.16
C SER A 79 3.80 3.25 -3.48
N CYS A 80 3.31 2.60 -4.53
CA CYS A 80 3.04 3.22 -5.82
C CYS A 80 1.84 4.18 -5.77
N GLY A 81 0.77 3.82 -5.05
CA GLY A 81 -0.40 4.66 -4.84
C GLY A 81 -0.07 5.96 -4.12
N GLU A 82 0.74 5.90 -3.06
CA GLU A 82 1.15 7.07 -2.28
C GLU A 82 1.94 8.08 -3.14
N LEU A 83 2.80 7.59 -4.05
CA LEU A 83 3.49 8.41 -5.04
C LEU A 83 2.54 9.07 -6.05
N GLY A 84 1.52 8.32 -6.49
CA GLY A 84 0.46 8.83 -7.34
C GLY A 84 -0.29 9.98 -6.67
N VAL A 85 -0.73 9.78 -5.42
CA VAL A 85 -1.43 10.79 -4.61
C VAL A 85 -0.54 12.02 -4.38
N LYS A 86 0.73 11.83 -3.98
CA LYS A 86 1.68 12.95 -3.78
C LYS A 86 1.95 13.73 -5.07
N ARG A 87 2.00 13.05 -6.23
CA ARG A 87 2.15 13.73 -7.54
C ARG A 87 0.89 14.52 -7.89
N TRP A 88 -0.28 13.93 -7.70
CA TRP A 88 -1.55 14.58 -7.97
C TRP A 88 -1.79 15.81 -7.09
N TRP A 89 -1.51 15.69 -5.79
CA TRP A 89 -1.65 16.79 -4.84
C TRP A 89 -0.71 17.96 -5.15
N ARG A 90 0.54 17.66 -5.54
CA ARG A 90 1.49 18.69 -6.01
C ARG A 90 1.00 19.42 -7.26
N ARG A 91 0.40 18.72 -8.21
CA ARG A 91 -0.18 19.35 -9.42
C ARG A 91 -1.32 20.30 -9.05
N ARG A 92 -2.21 19.90 -8.13
CA ARG A 92 -3.30 20.76 -7.66
C ARG A 92 -2.78 22.00 -6.92
N LYS A 93 -1.80 21.84 -6.04
CA LYS A 93 -1.21 22.97 -5.31
C LYS A 93 -0.53 23.97 -6.26
N ALA A 94 0.17 23.48 -7.29
CA ALA A 94 0.78 24.36 -8.30
C ALA A 94 -0.25 25.10 -9.15
N ALA A 95 -1.37 24.46 -9.50
CA ALA A 95 -2.46 25.11 -10.23
C ALA A 95 -3.14 26.21 -9.39
N ALA A 96 -3.42 25.93 -8.11
CA ALA A 96 -4.01 26.90 -7.19
C ALA A 96 -3.08 28.10 -6.90
N LEU A 97 -1.77 27.87 -6.83
CA LEU A 97 -0.81 28.95 -6.63
C LEU A 97 -0.74 29.87 -7.87
N LYS A 98 -0.80 29.30 -9.08
CA LYS A 98 -0.83 30.08 -10.33
C LYS A 98 -2.07 30.97 -10.43
N SER A 99 -3.25 30.47 -10.03
CA SER A 99 -4.48 31.28 -10.07
C SER A 99 -4.43 32.45 -9.09
N ILE A 100 -3.86 32.26 -7.90
CA ILE A 100 -3.68 33.35 -6.92
C ILE A 100 -2.73 34.41 -7.47
N VAL A 101 -1.62 34.00 -8.09
CA VAL A 101 -0.63 34.93 -8.65
C VAL A 101 -1.21 35.71 -9.84
N SER A 102 -2.01 35.08 -10.71
CA SER A 102 -2.66 35.79 -11.82
C SER A 102 -3.70 36.80 -11.32
N GLU A 103 -4.46 36.46 -10.29
CA GLU A 103 -5.48 37.34 -9.70
C GLU A 103 -4.84 38.55 -9.00
N GLN A 104 -3.70 38.35 -8.32
CA GLN A 104 -2.90 39.44 -7.74
C GLN A 104 -2.26 40.33 -8.80
N ALA A 105 -1.83 39.77 -9.94
CA ALA A 105 -1.25 40.53 -11.03
C ALA A 105 -2.30 41.42 -11.73
N GLU A 106 -3.52 40.91 -11.96
CA GLU A 106 -4.64 41.70 -12.48
C GLU A 106 -5.09 42.82 -11.53
N ALA A 107 -5.01 42.59 -10.21
CA ALA A 107 -5.35 43.59 -9.21
C ALA A 107 -4.31 44.72 -9.08
N ALA A 108 -3.05 44.46 -9.44
CA ALA A 108 -1.98 45.45 -9.38
C ALA A 108 -1.89 46.34 -10.63
N ASP A 109 -2.51 45.94 -11.74
CA ASP A 109 -2.54 46.68 -13.02
C ASP A 109 -3.76 47.61 -13.15
N ARG A 110 -4.66 47.60 -12.16
CA ARG A 110 -5.82 48.52 -12.02
C ARG A 110 -5.52 49.63 -11.03
#